data_AF-A0A381ZK98-F1
#
_entry.id   AF-A0A381ZK98-F1
#
_cell.length_a   1.000
_cell.length_b   1.000
_cell.length_c   1.000
_cell.angle_alpha   90.00
_cell.angle_beta   90.00
_cell.angle_gamma   90.00
#
_symmetry.space_group_name_H-M   'P 1'
#
loop_
_entity.id
_entity.type
_entity.pdbx_description
1 polymer ?
#
loop_
_entity_poly.entity_id
_entity_poly.type
_entity_poly.pdbx_seq_one_letter_code
_entity_poly.pdbx_strand_id
1 'polypeptide(L)'
;VKTIVLIPSLIVLIGIVFIFGLTVGVYKIFPYEILDSSLDTIKEEAPTENNQFITQSDLNTLVRIDGKSDIEKKRNDLTEFFWNVGSLQRVQHDGQLPEIESDIYDSRYNDLQNLKRIDKLTVEMEYGIDSVSYLLLPEESNQKLILYHHGHDG
;
A
#
# COMPACT_ATOMS: atom_id res chain seq x y z
N VAL A 1 -5.22 63.87 20.16
CA VAL A 1 -4.90 62.87 21.21
C VAL A 1 -5.35 61.45 20.83
N LYS A 2 -6.60 61.22 20.37
CA LYS A 2 -7.08 59.87 19.97
C LYS A 2 -6.19 59.17 18.91
N THR A 3 -5.75 59.87 17.85
CA THR A 3 -4.93 59.28 16.78
C THR A 3 -3.51 58.92 17.21
N ILE A 4 -2.95 59.60 18.23
CA ILE A 4 -1.57 59.38 18.72
C ILE A 4 -1.49 58.07 19.55
N VAL A 5 -2.60 57.64 20.16
CA VAL A 5 -2.68 56.37 20.92
C VAL A 5 -3.11 55.20 20.03
N LEU A 6 -3.85 55.46 18.94
CA LEU A 6 -4.31 54.43 18.01
C LEU A 6 -3.16 53.78 17.21
N ILE A 7 -2.17 54.57 16.80
CA ILE A 7 -1.01 54.09 16.02
C ILE A 7 -0.17 53.07 16.81
N PRO A 8 0.29 53.35 18.05
CA PRO A 8 1.06 52.36 18.82
C PRO A 8 0.22 51.13 19.18
N SER A 9 -1.09 51.28 19.43
CA SER A 9 -1.99 50.15 19.65
C SER A 9 -2.10 49.22 18.43
N LEU A 10 -2.11 49.79 17.22
CA LEU A 10 -2.15 49.03 15.97
C LEU A 10 -0.85 48.24 15.75
N ILE A 11 0.29 48.86 16.04
CA ILE A 11 1.62 48.21 15.92
C ILE A 11 1.71 47.01 16.86
N VAL A 12 1.24 47.16 18.11
CA VAL A 12 1.21 46.06 19.08
C VAL A 12 0.30 44.92 18.61
N LEU A 13 -0.88 45.24 18.06
CA LEU A 13 -1.81 44.24 17.52
C LEU A 13 -1.17 43.44 16.37
N ILE A 14 -0.50 44.11 15.44
CA ILE A 14 0.22 43.46 14.33
C ILE A 14 1.31 42.53 14.86
N GLY A 15 2.06 42.96 15.88
CA GLY A 15 3.08 42.13 16.52
C GLY A 15 2.50 40.85 17.14
N ILE A 16 1.36 40.95 17.83
CA ILE A 16 0.69 39.77 18.42
C ILE A 16 0.23 38.80 17.33
N VAL A 17 -0.39 39.30 16.27
CA VAL A 17 -0.84 38.46 15.13
C VAL A 17 0.35 37.78 14.45
N PHE A 18 1.47 38.48 14.28
CA PHE A 18 2.68 37.93 13.68
C PHE A 18 3.30 36.80 14.51
N ILE A 19 3.44 36.99 15.83
CA ILE A 19 3.96 35.95 16.74
C ILE A 19 3.01 34.75 16.80
N PHE A 20 1.69 34.99 16.79
CA PHE A 20 0.70 33.92 16.70
C PHE A 20 0.86 33.11 15.42
N GLY A 21 1.03 33.76 14.26
CA GLY A 21 1.29 33.08 12.98
C GLY A 21 2.56 32.22 13.01
N LEU A 22 3.67 32.73 13.55
CA LEU A 22 4.91 31.95 13.72
C LEU A 22 4.69 30.72 14.60
N THR A 23 3.97 30.88 15.71
CA THR A 23 3.67 29.78 16.64
C THR A 23 2.82 28.71 15.99
N VAL A 24 1.76 29.11 15.27
CA VAL A 24 0.89 28.21 14.49
C VAL A 24 1.70 27.40 13.48
N GLY A 25 2.62 28.03 12.75
CA GLY A 25 3.48 27.35 11.77
C GLY A 25 4.48 26.37 12.38
N VAL A 26 5.13 26.74 13.49
CA VAL A 26 6.15 25.90 14.14
C VAL A 26 5.53 24.69 14.84
N TYR A 27 4.43 24.89 15.56
CA TYR A 27 3.82 23.84 16.38
C TYR A 27 2.67 23.11 15.69
N LYS A 28 2.32 23.48 14.46
CA LYS A 28 1.23 22.87 13.68
C LYS A 28 -0.11 22.81 14.44
N ILE A 29 -0.40 23.83 15.23
CA ILE A 29 -1.65 23.95 16.01
C ILE A 29 -2.74 24.65 15.18
N PHE A 30 -4.01 24.48 15.54
CA PHE A 30 -5.13 25.13 14.84
C PHE A 30 -4.87 26.64 14.62
N PRO A 31 -5.07 27.20 13.41
CA PRO A 31 -5.66 26.60 12.21
C PRO A 31 -4.63 26.10 11.17
N TYR A 32 -3.46 25.58 11.59
CA TYR A 32 -2.40 25.12 10.68
C TYR A 32 -2.92 24.19 9.56
N GLU A 33 -3.69 23.17 9.90
CA GLU A 33 -4.19 22.17 8.94
C GLU A 33 -5.05 22.79 7.82
N ILE A 34 -5.84 23.82 8.15
CA ILE A 34 -6.69 24.53 7.18
C ILE A 34 -5.82 25.37 6.22
N LEU A 35 -4.78 26.00 6.76
CA LEU A 35 -3.83 26.81 5.98
C LEU A 35 -2.97 25.92 5.06
N ASP A 36 -2.50 24.79 5.57
CA ASP A 36 -1.67 23.82 4.84
C ASP A 36 -2.46 23.19 3.68
N SER A 37 -3.69 22.74 3.95
CA SER A 37 -4.59 22.19 2.92
C SER A 37 -4.91 23.20 1.81
N SER A 38 -5.14 24.47 2.16
CA SER A 38 -5.39 25.52 1.15
C SER A 38 -4.15 25.80 0.30
N LEU A 39 -2.96 25.64 0.89
CA LEU A 39 -1.69 25.87 0.22
C LEU A 39 -1.32 24.72 -0.73
N ASP A 40 -1.72 23.49 -0.39
CA ASP A 40 -1.63 22.34 -1.30
C ASP A 40 -2.53 22.50 -2.53
N THR A 41 -3.76 23.02 -2.38
CA THR A 41 -4.63 23.33 -3.53
C THR A 41 -4.01 24.39 -4.47
N ILE A 42 -3.33 25.40 -3.91
CA ILE A 42 -2.63 26.42 -4.71
C ILE A 42 -1.36 25.84 -5.37
N LYS A 43 -0.68 24.90 -4.72
CA LYS A 43 0.49 24.20 -5.28
C LYS A 43 0.11 23.18 -6.35
N GLU A 44 -1.06 22.55 -6.25
CA GLU A 44 -1.59 21.67 -7.31
C GLU A 44 -1.84 22.44 -8.63
N GLU A 45 -2.17 23.73 -8.57
CA GLU A 45 -2.34 24.61 -9.74
C GLU A 45 -1.00 25.12 -10.33
N ALA A 46 0.11 25.09 -9.59
CA ALA A 46 1.45 25.23 -10.18
C ALA A 46 1.78 23.93 -10.94
N PRO A 47 2.47 23.96 -12.10
CA PRO A 47 2.48 22.87 -13.07
C PRO A 47 2.98 21.58 -12.43
N THR A 48 2.01 20.81 -11.98
CA THR A 48 2.13 19.49 -11.41
C THR A 48 2.51 18.57 -12.56
N GLU A 49 3.42 17.63 -12.30
CA GLU A 49 3.59 16.47 -13.17
C GLU A 49 2.21 15.96 -13.57
N ASN A 50 2.03 15.71 -14.86
CA ASN A 50 0.81 15.21 -15.49
C ASN A 50 0.34 13.91 -14.81
N ASN A 51 -0.31 14.01 -13.65
CA ASN A 51 -1.14 12.95 -13.09
C ASN A 51 -2.49 13.00 -13.83
N GLN A 52 -2.42 12.83 -15.14
CA GLN A 52 -3.59 12.50 -15.94
C GLN A 52 -4.10 11.18 -15.40
N PHE A 53 -5.21 11.20 -14.67
CA PHE A 53 -5.98 9.99 -14.41
C PHE A 53 -6.29 9.37 -15.77
N ILE A 54 -5.57 8.30 -16.10
CA ILE A 54 -5.68 7.65 -17.39
C ILE A 54 -7.10 7.05 -17.45
N THR A 55 -7.95 7.62 -18.31
CA THR A 55 -9.29 7.10 -18.49
C THR A 55 -9.22 5.71 -19.10
N GLN A 56 -10.05 4.80 -18.62
CA GLN A 56 -10.11 3.39 -19.04
C GLN A 56 -10.27 3.19 -20.57
N SER A 57 -10.64 4.24 -21.31
CA SER A 57 -10.74 4.29 -22.77
C SER A 57 -9.44 3.94 -23.51
N ASP A 58 -8.28 4.17 -22.90
CA ASP A 58 -7.00 4.07 -23.60
C ASP A 58 -6.21 2.80 -23.27
N LEU A 59 -6.86 1.79 -22.68
CA LEU A 59 -6.22 0.55 -22.23
C LEU A 59 -5.39 -0.11 -23.33
N ASN A 60 -5.90 -0.14 -24.57
CA ASN A 60 -5.17 -0.71 -25.72
C ASN A 60 -3.85 0.00 -26.01
N THR A 61 -3.75 1.30 -25.75
CA THR A 61 -2.50 2.07 -25.90
C THR A 61 -1.54 1.76 -24.75
N LEU A 62 -2.05 1.57 -23.53
CA LEU A 62 -1.25 1.33 -22.32
C LEU A 62 -0.65 -0.08 -22.28
N VAL A 63 -1.42 -1.10 -22.69
CA VAL A 63 -0.99 -2.52 -22.63
C VAL A 63 -0.51 -3.05 -23.97
N ARG A 64 -0.32 -2.19 -24.98
CA ARG A 64 0.10 -2.59 -26.32
C ARG A 64 1.39 -3.40 -26.27
N ILE A 65 1.42 -4.50 -27.03
CA ILE A 65 2.60 -5.33 -27.25
C ILE A 65 2.93 -5.27 -28.74
N ASP A 66 4.06 -4.66 -29.08
CA ASP A 66 4.46 -4.43 -30.48
C ASP A 66 5.22 -5.61 -31.11
N GLY A 67 5.73 -6.53 -30.30
CA GLY A 67 6.44 -7.70 -30.78
C GLY A 67 7.24 -8.41 -29.69
N LYS A 68 8.01 -9.43 -30.08
CA LYS A 68 8.74 -10.30 -29.14
C LYS A 68 9.71 -9.54 -28.24
N SER A 69 10.43 -8.54 -28.76
CA SER A 69 11.36 -7.74 -27.97
C SER A 69 10.65 -6.88 -26.92
N ASP A 70 9.44 -6.42 -27.22
CA ASP A 70 8.62 -5.63 -26.31
C ASP A 70 8.09 -6.48 -25.14
N ILE A 71 7.73 -7.75 -25.40
CA ILE A 71 7.35 -8.70 -24.35
C ILE A 71 8.48 -8.86 -23.31
N GLU A 72 9.69 -9.13 -23.78
CA GLU A 72 10.85 -9.35 -22.90
C GLU A 72 11.17 -8.10 -22.08
N LYS A 73 11.12 -6.93 -22.72
CA LYS A 73 11.35 -5.65 -22.05
C LYS A 73 10.29 -5.40 -20.97
N LYS A 74 8.99 -5.45 -21.32
CA LYS A 74 7.90 -5.23 -20.37
C LYS A 74 7.93 -6.22 -19.22
N ARG A 75 8.25 -7.50 -19.48
CA ARG A 75 8.41 -8.50 -18.42
C ARG A 75 9.50 -8.09 -17.43
N ASN A 76 10.67 -7.67 -17.92
CA ASN A 76 11.78 -7.26 -17.07
C ASN A 76 11.42 -5.99 -16.29
N ASP A 77 10.84 -4.98 -16.96
CA ASP A 77 10.42 -3.72 -16.34
C ASP A 77 9.40 -3.97 -15.22
N LEU A 78 8.40 -4.84 -15.45
CA LEU A 78 7.40 -5.20 -14.43
C LEU A 78 8.01 -6.03 -13.30
N THR A 79 8.96 -6.92 -13.59
CA THR A 79 9.65 -7.71 -12.54
C THR A 79 10.44 -6.80 -11.61
N GLU A 80 11.16 -5.83 -12.16
CA GLU A 80 11.87 -4.82 -11.39
C GLU A 80 10.90 -3.92 -10.63
N PHE A 81 9.81 -3.47 -11.25
CA PHE A 81 8.84 -2.59 -10.60
C PHE A 81 8.16 -3.25 -9.39
N PHE A 82 7.61 -4.47 -9.55
CA PHE A 82 6.88 -5.13 -8.48
C PHE A 82 7.80 -5.66 -7.38
N TRP A 83 8.92 -6.28 -7.77
CA TRP A 83 9.75 -7.01 -6.82
C TRP A 83 11.08 -6.35 -6.50
N ASN A 84 11.43 -5.25 -7.17
CA ASN A 84 12.71 -4.56 -7.02
C ASN A 84 13.92 -5.51 -7.14
N VAL A 85 13.74 -6.55 -7.94
CA VAL A 85 14.76 -7.55 -8.21
C VAL A 85 14.84 -7.78 -9.71
N GLY A 86 15.98 -7.45 -10.32
CA GLY A 86 16.21 -7.71 -11.74
C GLY A 86 16.01 -9.16 -12.19
N SER A 87 15.85 -10.11 -11.26
CA SER A 87 15.26 -11.41 -11.52
C SER A 87 14.46 -11.94 -10.33
N LEU A 88 13.40 -12.70 -10.58
CA LEU A 88 12.58 -13.36 -9.54
C LEU A 88 13.39 -14.30 -8.63
N GLN A 89 14.54 -14.80 -9.10
CA GLN A 89 15.43 -15.68 -8.34
C GLN A 89 16.12 -14.95 -7.17
N ARG A 90 16.16 -13.61 -7.23
CA ARG A 90 16.72 -12.76 -6.18
C ARG A 90 15.71 -12.33 -5.12
N VAL A 91 14.43 -12.72 -5.24
CA VAL A 91 13.47 -12.52 -4.16
C VAL A 91 13.95 -13.32 -2.96
N GLN A 92 14.53 -12.62 -1.97
CA GLN A 92 14.95 -13.21 -0.72
C GLN A 92 13.76 -13.25 0.22
N HIS A 93 13.49 -14.41 0.80
CA HIS A 93 12.53 -14.52 1.89
C HIS A 93 13.25 -14.08 3.18
N ASP A 94 12.88 -12.93 3.73
CA ASP A 94 13.36 -12.48 5.05
C ASP A 94 12.40 -12.84 6.19
N GLY A 95 11.29 -13.50 5.86
CA GLY A 95 10.19 -13.78 6.77
C GLY A 95 10.50 -14.85 7.80
N GLN A 96 9.80 -14.75 8.92
CA GLN A 96 9.77 -15.78 9.96
C GLN A 96 9.15 -17.07 9.41
N LEU A 97 9.72 -18.22 9.81
CA LEU A 97 9.13 -19.52 9.46
C LEU A 97 7.72 -19.63 10.07
N PRO A 98 6.76 -20.25 9.36
CA PRO A 98 5.42 -20.43 9.88
C PRO A 98 5.40 -21.33 11.13
N GLU A 99 4.49 -21.03 12.04
CA GLU A 99 4.02 -22.00 13.02
C GLU A 99 3.18 -23.07 12.32
N ILE A 100 3.37 -24.34 12.69
CA ILE A 100 2.72 -25.48 12.04
C ILE A 100 1.88 -26.24 13.07
N GLU A 101 0.57 -26.26 12.85
CA GLU A 101 -0.37 -27.17 13.52
C GLU A 101 -0.64 -28.35 12.57
N SER A 102 -0.21 -29.55 12.94
CA SER A 102 -0.35 -30.74 12.09
C SER A 102 -1.63 -31.53 12.36
N ASP A 103 -2.18 -32.14 11.32
CA ASP A 103 -3.35 -33.04 11.38
C ASP A 103 -4.57 -32.44 12.09
N ILE A 104 -4.89 -31.20 11.72
CA ILE A 104 -6.08 -30.54 12.22
C ILE A 104 -7.34 -31.11 11.57
N TYR A 105 -8.43 -31.09 12.31
CA TYR A 105 -9.76 -31.38 11.78
C TYR A 105 -10.44 -30.09 11.31
N ASP A 106 -11.00 -30.12 10.10
CA ASP A 106 -11.79 -29.01 9.58
C ASP A 106 -12.96 -29.52 8.73
N SER A 107 -14.18 -29.27 9.21
CA SER A 107 -15.39 -29.81 8.63
C SER A 107 -15.67 -29.34 7.21
N ARG A 108 -15.07 -28.22 6.77
CA ARG A 108 -15.22 -27.69 5.41
C ARG A 108 -14.66 -28.64 4.35
N TYR A 109 -13.75 -29.52 4.75
CA TYR A 109 -13.07 -30.45 3.85
C TYR A 109 -13.50 -31.91 4.03
N ASN A 110 -14.55 -32.17 4.81
CA ASN A 110 -15.06 -33.54 5.06
C ASN A 110 -15.46 -34.29 3.78
N ASP A 111 -15.85 -33.57 2.73
CA ASP A 111 -16.32 -34.15 1.48
C ASP A 111 -15.16 -34.56 0.54
N LEU A 112 -13.90 -34.24 0.89
CA LEU A 112 -12.72 -34.59 0.10
C LEU A 112 -12.36 -36.06 0.29
N GLN A 113 -12.64 -36.87 -0.74
CA GLN A 113 -12.47 -38.34 -0.69
C GLN A 113 -11.02 -38.85 -0.60
N ASN A 114 -10.03 -38.04 -1.00
CA ASN A 114 -8.61 -38.42 -1.02
C ASN A 114 -7.78 -37.55 -0.08
N LEU A 115 -8.37 -37.06 1.03
CA LEU A 115 -7.67 -36.24 2.02
C LEU A 115 -7.12 -37.12 3.14
N LYS A 116 -5.80 -37.10 3.34
CA LYS A 116 -5.11 -37.80 4.43
C LYS A 116 -5.02 -36.95 5.69
N ARG A 117 -4.63 -35.69 5.50
CA ARG A 117 -4.23 -34.79 6.58
C ARG A 117 -4.38 -33.34 6.14
N ILE A 118 -4.71 -32.46 7.09
CA ILE A 118 -4.62 -31.02 6.92
C ILE A 118 -3.58 -30.48 7.91
N ASP A 119 -2.59 -29.75 7.41
CA ASP A 119 -1.72 -28.94 8.26
C ASP A 119 -2.10 -27.47 8.11
N LYS A 120 -2.11 -26.73 9.21
CA LYS A 120 -2.29 -25.29 9.21
C LYS A 120 -0.95 -24.61 9.45
N LEU A 121 -0.64 -23.67 8.56
CA LEU A 121 0.58 -22.86 8.60
C LEU A 121 0.17 -21.42 8.93
N THR A 122 0.67 -20.90 10.03
CA THR A 122 0.39 -19.54 10.50
C THR A 122 1.68 -18.73 10.45
N VAL A 123 1.67 -17.60 9.74
CA VAL A 123 2.75 -16.62 9.74
C VAL A 123 2.22 -15.34 10.36
N GLU A 124 2.82 -14.90 11.47
CA GLU A 124 2.55 -13.57 12.02
C GLU A 124 3.16 -12.53 11.05
N MET A 125 2.29 -11.70 10.46
CA MET A 125 2.67 -10.61 9.57
C MET A 125 2.91 -9.34 10.38
N GLU A 126 3.36 -8.29 9.68
CA GLU A 126 3.42 -6.95 10.28
C GLU A 126 2.07 -6.55 10.89
N TYR A 127 2.14 -5.76 11.97
CA TYR A 127 0.99 -5.28 12.74
C TYR A 127 0.22 -6.37 13.50
N GLY A 128 0.79 -7.57 13.66
CA GLY A 128 0.21 -8.66 14.46
C GLY A 128 -1.00 -9.31 13.78
N ILE A 129 -1.03 -9.30 12.45
CA ILE A 129 -2.07 -9.94 11.65
C ILE A 129 -1.56 -11.30 11.20
N ASP A 130 -2.33 -12.36 11.42
CA ASP A 130 -1.95 -13.70 10.98
C ASP A 130 -2.30 -13.95 9.52
N SER A 131 -1.32 -14.41 8.74
CA SER A 131 -1.54 -15.07 7.47
C SER A 131 -1.64 -16.58 7.70
N VAL A 132 -2.82 -17.14 7.41
CA VAL A 132 -3.12 -18.57 7.63
C VAL A 132 -3.29 -19.29 6.31
N SER A 133 -2.53 -20.36 6.12
CA SER A 133 -2.62 -21.26 4.97
C SER A 133 -2.88 -22.69 5.42
N TYR A 134 -3.54 -23.48 4.57
CA TYR A 134 -3.81 -24.90 4.83
C TYR A 134 -3.10 -25.75 3.78
N LEU A 135 -2.33 -26.74 4.23
CA LEU A 135 -1.73 -27.76 3.39
C LEU A 135 -2.57 -29.04 3.50
N LEU A 136 -3.30 -29.34 2.43
CA LEU A 136 -4.11 -30.54 2.31
C LEU A 136 -3.27 -31.64 1.66
N LEU A 137 -2.90 -32.65 2.45
CA LEU A 137 -2.11 -33.78 1.96
C LEU A 137 -3.03 -34.92 1.55
N PRO A 138 -2.82 -35.50 0.35
CA PRO A 138 -3.64 -36.61 -0.11
C PRO A 138 -3.20 -37.95 0.47
N GLU A 139 -4.11 -38.94 0.48
CA GLU A 139 -3.74 -40.34 0.76
C GLU A 139 -2.90 -40.89 -0.40
N GLU A 140 -3.43 -40.75 -1.62
CA GLU A 140 -2.74 -41.13 -2.86
C GLU A 140 -2.25 -39.86 -3.59
N SER A 141 -0.93 -39.67 -3.65
CA SER A 141 -0.30 -38.48 -4.23
C SER A 141 0.03 -38.64 -5.71
N ASN A 142 -0.25 -37.59 -6.50
CA ASN A 142 0.21 -37.48 -7.88
C ASN A 142 1.53 -36.68 -8.02
N GLN A 143 2.19 -36.35 -6.90
CA GLN A 143 3.45 -35.61 -6.83
C GLN A 143 3.40 -34.18 -7.42
N LYS A 144 2.21 -33.57 -7.51
CA LYS A 144 2.03 -32.18 -7.93
C LYS A 144 1.58 -31.32 -6.76
N LEU A 145 2.03 -30.06 -6.76
CA LEU A 145 1.62 -29.04 -5.80
C LEU A 145 0.70 -28.04 -6.49
N ILE A 146 -0.41 -27.70 -5.84
CA ILE A 146 -1.31 -26.63 -6.25
C ILE A 146 -1.27 -25.58 -5.15
N LEU A 147 -1.04 -24.33 -5.53
CA LEU A 147 -1.19 -23.17 -4.65
C LEU A 147 -2.49 -22.48 -5.03
N TYR A 148 -3.37 -22.31 -4.06
CA TYR A 148 -4.67 -21.69 -4.25
C TYR A 148 -4.88 -20.60 -3.21
N HIS A 149 -5.29 -19.42 -3.68
CA HIS A 149 -5.63 -18.29 -2.85
C HIS A 149 -7.12 -18.00 -3.04
N HIS A 150 -7.91 -18.03 -1.96
CA HIS A 150 -9.33 -17.74 -2.02
C HIS A 150 -9.56 -16.26 -2.38
N GLY A 151 -10.64 -15.97 -3.12
CA GLY A 151 -11.10 -14.61 -3.40
C GLY A 151 -11.92 -14.04 -2.25
N HIS A 152 -12.64 -12.95 -2.51
CA HIS A 152 -13.45 -12.26 -1.49
C HIS A 152 -14.64 -13.07 -0.97
N ASP A 153 -15.21 -13.94 -1.82
CA ASP A 153 -16.50 -14.59 -1.53
C ASP A 153 -16.41 -15.91 -0.75
N GLY A 154 -15.20 -16.33 -0.35
CA GLY A 154 -14.99 -17.48 0.56
C GLY A 154 -15.34 -18.84 -0.03
#